data_AF-A0A1B1B2I8-F1
#
_entry.id   AF-A0A1B1B2I8-F1
#
_cell.length_a   1.000
_cell.length_b   1.000
_cell.length_c   1.000
_cell.angle_alpha   90.00
_cell.angle_beta   90.00
_cell.angle_gamma   90.00
#
_symmetry.space_group_name_H-M   'P 1'
#
loop_
_entity.id
_entity.type
_entity.pdbx_description
1 polymer ?
#
loop_
_entity_poly.entity_id
_entity_poly.type
_entity_poly.pdbx_seq_one_letter_code
_entity_poly.pdbx_strand_id
1 'polypeptide(L)'
;MDQGELIAELERAGRDKELTARVVRRLAEPGAAAVPGLISALGTVDRQAMWGLRDALRLIGPAAFDAAVTARARAGKVPDWWELGHVLRSFDERCIPQYVAALSHPMKEIRQQALGGLQKLGEAAAAAVVDVIPFLNDPDRYTRYHAEKTIRAIGGQAGPVLRDIRREGPAHLRKHALSALAFIGGEAELDERDLRALERLVRIKSSEDTPESLPEHRWLAVPGAAYEGLFDVMGLHDRRPCTVSMGLSAMEDDVAHVADPDGTKHTVYRVFVTPELDGWRLVYADTPLWEMHWDVDDLLCRISAACGQAQFFFQDDHSDSMVWAVAIDGTMRRSYWRYGEPQWKGEPMDWEDALSEDPDYDPEDDHEPNATQESSVARAACSLSLDPAGVGEHTPMRGHGWLAVTREAVGHGPFTGALRI
;
A
#
# COMPACT_ATOMS: atom_id res chain seq x y z
N MET A 1 -12.21 35.67 -33.19
CA MET A 1 -13.03 35.13 -32.09
C MET A 1 -12.42 35.65 -30.81
N ASP A 2 -13.18 36.31 -29.94
CA ASP A 2 -12.65 36.86 -28.70
C ASP A 2 -12.47 35.72 -27.68
N GLN A 3 -11.22 35.46 -27.29
CA GLN A 3 -10.88 34.44 -26.31
C GLN A 3 -11.47 34.77 -24.93
N GLY A 4 -11.55 36.06 -24.57
CA GLY A 4 -12.14 36.49 -23.31
C GLY A 4 -13.63 36.18 -23.23
N GLU A 5 -14.36 36.39 -24.33
CA GLU A 5 -15.79 36.08 -24.42
C GLU A 5 -16.05 34.57 -24.26
N LEU A 6 -15.21 33.71 -24.87
CA LEU A 6 -15.32 32.26 -24.72
C LEU A 6 -15.05 31.81 -23.29
N ILE A 7 -14.10 32.43 -22.59
CA ILE A 7 -13.82 32.14 -21.17
C ILE A 7 -15.02 32.53 -20.31
N ALA A 8 -15.63 33.69 -20.55
CA ALA A 8 -16.85 34.10 -19.86
C ALA A 8 -18.07 33.23 -20.22
N GLU A 9 -18.14 32.68 -21.45
CA GLU A 9 -19.13 31.67 -21.83
C GLU A 9 -18.92 30.36 -21.05
N LEU A 10 -17.66 29.96 -20.85
CA LEU A 10 -17.29 28.77 -20.08
C LEU A 10 -17.74 28.86 -18.61
N GLU A 11 -17.56 30.01 -17.96
CA GLU A 11 -18.02 30.25 -16.59
C GLU A 11 -19.56 30.20 -16.49
N ARG A 12 -20.25 30.83 -17.44
CA ARG A 12 -21.73 30.79 -17.49
C ARG A 12 -22.28 29.40 -17.76
N ALA A 13 -21.52 28.51 -18.40
CA ALA A 13 -21.95 27.14 -18.65
C ALA A 13 -22.18 26.35 -17.36
N GLY A 14 -21.46 26.66 -16.28
CA GLY A 14 -21.60 25.99 -14.99
C GLY A 14 -21.54 24.47 -15.12
N ARG A 15 -22.65 23.79 -14.80
CA ARG A 15 -22.76 22.31 -14.83
C ARG A 15 -23.24 21.73 -16.18
N ASP A 16 -23.49 22.55 -17.19
CA ASP A 16 -23.90 22.10 -18.52
C ASP A 16 -22.72 21.48 -19.28
N LYS A 17 -22.65 20.14 -19.26
CA LYS A 17 -21.56 19.38 -19.88
C LYS A 17 -21.47 19.56 -21.39
N GLU A 18 -22.59 19.72 -22.08
CA GLU A 18 -22.61 19.84 -23.54
C GLU A 18 -22.11 21.22 -23.96
N LEU A 19 -22.59 22.26 -23.28
CA LEU A 19 -22.11 23.63 -23.48
C LEU A 19 -20.61 23.75 -23.15
N THR A 20 -20.17 23.21 -22.00
CA THR A 20 -18.74 23.17 -21.64
C THR A 20 -17.92 22.51 -22.74
N ALA A 21 -18.30 21.32 -23.21
CA ALA A 21 -17.56 20.61 -24.25
C ALA A 21 -17.46 21.40 -25.57
N ARG A 22 -18.52 22.11 -25.95
CA ARG A 22 -18.53 22.97 -27.15
C ARG A 22 -17.60 24.17 -27.01
N VAL A 23 -17.64 24.87 -25.87
CA VAL A 23 -16.78 26.02 -25.60
C VAL A 23 -15.32 25.60 -25.52
N VAL A 24 -15.03 24.46 -24.88
CA VAL A 24 -13.68 23.88 -24.80
C VAL A 24 -13.07 23.63 -26.19
N ARG A 25 -13.84 23.07 -27.14
CA ARG A 25 -13.36 22.87 -28.52
C ARG A 25 -13.05 24.21 -29.20
N ARG A 26 -13.93 25.19 -29.08
CA ARG A 26 -13.74 26.54 -29.66
C ARG A 26 -12.54 27.28 -29.07
N LEU A 27 -12.28 27.12 -27.77
CA LEU A 27 -11.09 27.63 -27.10
C LEU A 27 -9.80 26.99 -27.62
N ALA A 28 -9.86 25.73 -28.05
CA ALA A 28 -8.72 24.98 -28.58
C ALA A 28 -8.47 25.18 -30.09
N GLU A 29 -9.49 25.59 -30.87
CA GLU A 29 -9.42 25.80 -32.33
C GLU A 29 -8.23 26.69 -32.78
N PRO A 30 -7.88 27.79 -32.10
CA PRO A 30 -6.72 28.61 -32.49
C PRO A 30 -5.35 27.94 -32.24
N GLY A 31 -5.32 26.76 -31.60
CA GLY A 31 -4.11 26.01 -31.31
C GLY A 31 -3.17 26.79 -30.38
N ALA A 32 -1.87 26.77 -30.69
CA ALA A 32 -0.82 27.40 -29.89
C ALA A 32 -1.06 28.90 -29.61
N ALA A 33 -1.77 29.61 -30.50
CA ALA A 33 -2.06 31.03 -30.33
C ALA A 33 -2.98 31.33 -29.13
N ALA A 34 -3.83 30.38 -28.73
CA ALA A 34 -4.71 30.54 -27.57
C ALA A 34 -3.97 30.32 -26.23
N VAL A 35 -2.86 29.59 -26.24
CA VAL A 35 -2.23 29.05 -25.02
C VAL A 35 -1.88 30.11 -23.96
N PRO A 36 -1.26 31.26 -24.29
CA PRO A 36 -0.91 32.25 -23.27
C PRO A 36 -2.13 32.81 -22.53
N GLY A 37 -3.22 33.07 -23.25
CA GLY A 37 -4.47 33.58 -22.66
C GLY A 37 -5.17 32.54 -21.79
N LEU A 38 -5.18 31.27 -22.23
CA LEU A 38 -5.75 30.18 -21.43
C LEU A 38 -4.97 29.96 -20.12
N ILE A 39 -3.63 29.98 -20.17
CA ILE A 39 -2.79 29.83 -18.97
C ILE A 39 -3.01 31.00 -18.01
N SER A 40 -3.09 32.24 -18.52
CA SER A 40 -3.32 33.42 -17.69
C SER A 40 -4.68 33.40 -16.98
N ALA A 41 -5.69 32.73 -17.55
CA ALA A 41 -7.04 32.70 -17.01
C ALA A 41 -7.25 31.60 -15.95
N LEU A 42 -6.33 30.65 -15.78
CA LEU A 42 -6.51 29.51 -14.86
C LEU A 42 -6.81 29.92 -13.42
N GLY A 43 -6.17 30.98 -12.93
CA GLY A 43 -6.36 31.50 -11.56
C GLY A 43 -7.42 32.59 -11.43
N THR A 44 -8.08 32.98 -12.52
CA THR A 44 -9.06 34.07 -12.52
C THR A 44 -10.50 33.58 -12.62
N VAL A 45 -10.70 32.32 -12.99
CA VAL A 45 -12.02 31.72 -13.21
C VAL A 45 -12.42 30.80 -12.06
N ASP A 46 -13.71 30.46 -11.96
CA ASP A 46 -14.16 29.46 -11.00
C ASP A 46 -13.59 28.05 -11.27
N ARG A 47 -13.71 27.16 -10.28
CA ARG A 47 -13.15 25.80 -10.37
C ARG A 47 -13.70 24.98 -11.55
N GLN A 48 -14.96 25.19 -11.91
CA GLN A 48 -15.61 24.43 -12.97
C GLN A 48 -15.10 24.88 -14.34
N ALA A 49 -14.98 26.19 -14.54
CA ALA A 49 -14.38 26.77 -15.73
C ALA A 49 -12.89 26.45 -15.83
N MET A 50 -12.14 26.42 -14.73
CA MET A 50 -10.74 26.00 -14.71
C MET A 50 -10.56 24.60 -15.32
N TRP A 51 -11.44 23.64 -15.00
CA TRP A 51 -11.40 22.31 -15.61
C TRP A 51 -11.66 22.33 -17.12
N GLY A 52 -12.52 23.23 -17.60
CA GLY A 52 -12.70 23.44 -19.03
C GLY A 52 -11.46 24.05 -19.69
N LEU A 53 -10.79 25.03 -19.06
CA LEU A 53 -9.53 25.59 -19.56
C LEU A 53 -8.42 24.52 -19.63
N ARG A 54 -8.31 23.68 -18.60
CA ARG A 54 -7.43 22.50 -18.60
C ARG A 54 -7.72 21.59 -19.80
N ASP A 55 -9.00 21.30 -20.07
CA ASP A 55 -9.38 20.42 -21.18
C ASP A 55 -9.10 21.06 -22.55
N ALA A 56 -9.25 22.38 -22.68
CA ALA A 56 -8.87 23.11 -23.90
C ALA A 56 -7.36 23.05 -24.13
N LEU A 57 -6.56 23.28 -23.08
CA LEU A 57 -5.09 23.15 -23.13
C LEU A 57 -4.68 21.71 -23.51
N ARG A 58 -5.32 20.70 -22.93
CA ARG A 58 -5.13 19.29 -23.30
C ARG A 58 -5.40 19.03 -24.79
N LEU A 59 -6.49 19.57 -25.34
CA LEU A 59 -6.82 19.42 -26.76
C LEU A 59 -5.74 20.03 -27.67
N ILE A 60 -5.20 21.20 -27.30
CA ILE A 60 -4.10 21.86 -28.02
C ILE A 60 -2.83 20.98 -28.03
N GLY A 61 -2.56 20.25 -26.95
CA GLY A 61 -1.51 19.21 -26.91
C GLY A 61 -0.10 19.78 -26.66
N PRO A 62 0.95 19.28 -27.36
CA PRO A 62 2.35 19.53 -27.01
C PRO A 62 2.73 21.01 -26.77
N ALA A 63 2.29 21.93 -27.62
CA ALA A 63 2.60 23.35 -27.47
C ALA A 63 2.03 23.96 -26.18
N ALA A 64 0.86 23.48 -25.73
CA ALA A 64 0.26 23.89 -24.47
C ALA A 64 1.00 23.29 -23.26
N PHE A 65 1.52 22.06 -23.40
CA PHE A 65 2.34 21.44 -22.36
C PHE A 65 3.62 22.26 -22.11
N ASP A 66 4.37 22.56 -23.16
CA ASP A 66 5.65 23.29 -23.06
C ASP A 66 5.46 24.68 -22.45
N ALA A 67 4.36 25.35 -22.82
CA ALA A 67 3.98 26.63 -22.25
C ALA A 67 3.58 26.51 -20.77
N ALA A 68 2.85 25.46 -20.38
CA ALA A 68 2.48 25.21 -18.98
C ALA A 68 3.72 24.92 -18.12
N VAL A 69 4.70 24.17 -18.62
CA VAL A 69 6.00 23.96 -17.94
C VAL A 69 6.72 25.29 -17.77
N THR A 70 6.80 26.09 -18.83
CA THR A 70 7.45 27.41 -18.79
C THR A 70 6.77 28.35 -17.80
N ALA A 71 5.44 28.39 -17.78
CA ALA A 71 4.67 29.18 -16.84
C ALA A 71 4.92 28.72 -15.39
N ARG A 72 4.92 27.40 -15.16
CA ARG A 72 5.21 26.82 -13.84
C ARG A 72 6.61 27.14 -13.35
N ALA A 73 7.61 27.14 -14.23
CA ALA A 73 8.99 27.42 -13.88
C ALA A 73 9.24 28.89 -13.49
N ARG A 74 8.40 29.82 -13.97
CA ARG A 74 8.50 31.25 -13.67
C ARG A 74 7.73 31.68 -12.41
N ALA A 75 6.87 30.81 -11.88
CA ALA A 75 6.04 31.10 -10.71
C ALA A 75 6.88 31.12 -9.41
N GLY A 76 7.13 32.30 -8.84
CA GLY A 76 8.14 32.52 -7.80
C GLY A 76 7.77 32.19 -6.34
N LYS A 77 6.49 32.22 -5.95
CA LYS A 77 5.95 31.84 -4.61
C LYS A 77 4.43 31.77 -4.75
N VAL A 78 3.74 30.63 -4.52
CA VAL A 78 2.30 30.68 -4.83
C VAL A 78 1.36 29.64 -4.23
N PRO A 79 0.09 30.07 -4.05
CA PRO A 79 -1.15 29.32 -4.28
C PRO A 79 -1.43 28.86 -5.75
N ASP A 80 -0.98 29.56 -6.82
CA ASP A 80 -1.16 29.24 -8.27
C ASP A 80 -0.46 27.96 -8.80
N TRP A 81 0.26 27.23 -7.94
CA TRP A 81 0.94 25.99 -8.33
C TRP A 81 -0.05 24.84 -8.57
N TRP A 82 -1.23 24.91 -7.96
CA TRP A 82 -2.20 23.83 -7.93
C TRP A 82 -2.88 23.63 -9.30
N GLU A 83 -3.30 24.72 -9.94
CA GLU A 83 -3.95 24.74 -11.26
C GLU A 83 -3.00 24.23 -12.35
N LEU A 84 -1.80 24.80 -12.43
CA LEU A 84 -0.78 24.35 -13.38
C LEU A 84 -0.36 22.89 -13.12
N GLY A 85 -0.34 22.47 -11.86
CA GLY A 85 -0.13 21.06 -11.51
C GLY A 85 -1.19 20.15 -12.14
N HIS A 86 -2.47 20.52 -12.05
CA HIS A 86 -3.58 19.81 -12.70
C HIS A 86 -3.52 19.82 -14.22
N VAL A 87 -3.09 20.93 -14.83
CA VAL A 87 -2.89 21.01 -16.29
C VAL A 87 -1.78 20.06 -16.74
N LEU A 88 -0.61 20.12 -16.10
CA LEU A 88 0.56 19.32 -16.49
C LEU A 88 0.29 17.81 -16.46
N ARG A 89 -0.51 17.31 -15.51
CA ARG A 89 -0.90 15.90 -15.43
C ARG A 89 -2.15 15.53 -16.26
N SER A 90 -2.62 16.38 -17.17
CA SER A 90 -3.85 16.13 -17.91
C SER A 90 -3.64 15.82 -19.40
N PHE A 91 -2.44 16.00 -19.92
CA PHE A 91 -2.17 15.80 -21.34
C PHE A 91 -2.27 14.32 -21.74
N ASP A 92 -2.61 14.09 -23.01
CA ASP A 92 -2.77 12.75 -23.58
C ASP A 92 -1.46 12.22 -24.18
N GLU A 93 -1.51 11.03 -24.81
CA GLU A 93 -0.36 10.30 -25.32
C GLU A 93 0.49 11.07 -26.33
N ARG A 94 -0.07 12.10 -26.99
CA ARG A 94 0.68 12.99 -27.90
C ARG A 94 1.80 13.74 -27.16
N CYS A 95 1.70 13.87 -25.84
CA CYS A 95 2.66 14.55 -24.99
C CYS A 95 3.63 13.62 -24.26
N ILE A 96 3.68 12.33 -24.57
CA ILE A 96 4.67 11.41 -23.98
C ILE A 96 6.13 11.93 -24.13
N PRO A 97 6.57 12.43 -25.30
CA PRO A 97 7.92 13.00 -25.42
C PRO A 97 8.16 14.19 -24.49
N GLN A 98 7.15 15.05 -24.30
CA GLN A 98 7.22 16.19 -23.39
C GLN A 98 7.23 15.77 -21.92
N TYR A 99 6.47 14.74 -21.56
CA TYR A 99 6.52 14.14 -20.24
C TYR A 99 7.91 13.58 -19.94
N VAL A 100 8.50 12.81 -20.86
CA VAL A 100 9.87 12.29 -20.74
C VAL A 100 10.88 13.42 -20.58
N ALA A 101 10.80 14.48 -21.39
CA ALA A 101 11.67 15.65 -21.24
C ALA A 101 11.50 16.34 -19.87
N ALA A 102 10.26 16.45 -19.37
CA ALA A 102 9.96 17.07 -18.08
C ALA A 102 10.47 16.27 -16.87
N LEU A 103 10.71 14.96 -17.01
CA LEU A 103 11.37 14.16 -15.96
C LEU A 103 12.79 14.67 -15.67
N SER A 104 13.46 15.31 -16.64
CA SER A 104 14.80 15.89 -16.43
C SER A 104 14.77 17.33 -15.90
N HIS A 105 13.59 17.87 -15.57
CA HIS A 105 13.47 19.27 -15.14
C HIS A 105 14.08 19.51 -13.73
N PRO A 106 14.77 20.64 -13.48
CA PRO A 106 15.41 20.92 -12.18
C PRO A 106 14.41 21.02 -11.03
N MET A 107 13.20 21.55 -11.29
CA MET A 107 12.14 21.63 -10.29
C MET A 107 11.46 20.28 -10.07
N LYS A 108 11.49 19.80 -8.84
CA LYS A 108 10.90 18.52 -8.43
C LYS A 108 9.40 18.43 -8.71
N GLU A 109 8.68 19.54 -8.57
CA GLU A 109 7.23 19.58 -8.77
C GLU A 109 6.87 19.28 -10.22
N ILE A 110 7.67 19.75 -11.19
CA ILE A 110 7.48 19.45 -12.61
C ILE A 110 7.76 17.97 -12.88
N ARG A 111 8.83 17.40 -12.30
CA ARG A 111 9.11 15.95 -12.41
C ARG A 111 7.95 15.11 -11.86
N GLN A 112 7.42 15.49 -10.70
CA GLN A 112 6.28 14.81 -10.08
C GLN A 112 5.00 14.90 -10.92
N GLN A 113 4.71 16.06 -11.53
CA GLN A 113 3.57 16.16 -12.46
C GLN A 113 3.80 15.35 -13.74
N ALA A 114 5.04 15.22 -14.20
CA ALA A 114 5.36 14.39 -15.35
C ALA A 114 5.13 12.91 -15.05
N LEU A 115 5.60 12.41 -13.91
CA LEU A 115 5.28 11.07 -13.41
C LEU A 115 3.76 10.88 -13.30
N GLY A 116 3.05 11.79 -12.64
CA GLY A 116 1.60 11.71 -12.50
C GLY A 116 0.82 11.78 -13.82
N GLY A 117 1.36 12.45 -14.84
CA GLY A 117 0.83 12.43 -16.20
C GLY A 117 1.02 11.07 -16.88
N LEU A 118 2.26 10.54 -16.87
CA LEU A 118 2.58 9.21 -17.38
C LEU A 118 1.76 8.10 -16.69
N GLN A 119 1.57 8.21 -15.37
CA GLN A 119 0.72 7.30 -14.59
C GLN A 119 -0.71 7.26 -15.15
N LYS A 120 -1.30 8.41 -15.47
CA LYS A 120 -2.68 8.47 -15.99
C LYS A 120 -2.81 7.92 -17.40
N LEU A 121 -1.74 7.97 -18.19
CA LEU A 121 -1.70 7.34 -19.51
C LEU A 121 -1.61 5.81 -19.41
N GLY A 122 -1.13 5.28 -18.29
CA GLY A 122 -1.05 3.84 -18.03
C GLY A 122 -0.22 3.13 -19.09
N GLU A 123 -0.75 2.05 -19.66
CA GLU A 123 -0.09 1.25 -20.71
C GLU A 123 0.40 2.07 -21.90
N ALA A 124 -0.31 3.15 -22.27
CA ALA A 124 0.11 4.02 -23.38
C ALA A 124 1.49 4.67 -23.15
N ALA A 125 1.91 4.82 -21.88
CA ALA A 125 3.21 5.35 -21.50
C ALA A 125 4.33 4.28 -21.41
N ALA A 126 4.11 3.04 -21.86
CA ALA A 126 5.11 1.97 -21.78
C ALA A 126 6.47 2.33 -22.39
N ALA A 127 6.48 3.13 -23.47
CA ALA A 127 7.71 3.60 -24.10
C ALA A 127 8.57 4.49 -23.20
N ALA A 128 7.98 5.13 -22.18
CA ALA A 128 8.67 6.00 -21.23
C ALA A 128 9.25 5.26 -20.02
N VAL A 129 9.08 3.94 -19.93
CA VAL A 129 9.43 3.19 -18.71
C VAL A 129 10.91 3.34 -18.31
N VAL A 130 11.81 3.37 -19.30
CA VAL A 130 13.26 3.50 -19.07
C VAL A 130 13.62 4.84 -18.42
N ASP A 131 12.86 5.89 -18.73
CA ASP A 131 13.02 7.23 -18.14
C ASP A 131 12.38 7.33 -16.75
N VAL A 132 11.40 6.47 -16.44
CA VAL A 132 10.69 6.45 -15.14
C VAL A 132 11.44 5.65 -14.09
N ILE A 133 12.02 4.50 -14.42
CA ILE A 133 12.65 3.60 -13.43
C ILE A 133 13.74 4.25 -12.54
N PRO A 134 14.53 5.26 -12.98
CA PRO A 134 15.50 5.92 -12.10
C PRO A 134 14.85 6.55 -10.86
N PHE A 135 13.59 6.99 -10.95
CA PHE A 135 12.86 7.64 -9.86
C PHE A 135 12.39 6.69 -8.77
N LEU A 136 12.45 5.36 -8.99
CA LEU A 136 12.13 4.37 -7.94
C LEU A 136 13.07 4.46 -6.73
N ASN A 137 14.26 5.03 -6.89
CA ASN A 137 15.20 5.30 -5.80
C ASN A 137 15.51 6.79 -5.64
N ASP A 138 14.59 7.68 -6.02
CA ASP A 138 14.74 9.11 -5.78
C ASP A 138 14.85 9.39 -4.27
N PRO A 139 15.69 10.32 -3.78
CA PRO A 139 15.77 10.64 -2.36
C PRO A 139 14.44 11.17 -1.78
N ASP A 140 13.61 11.84 -2.59
CA ASP A 140 12.31 12.36 -2.16
C ASP A 140 11.23 11.27 -2.16
N ARG A 141 10.64 11.00 -0.98
CA ARG A 141 9.62 9.95 -0.78
C ARG A 141 8.42 10.11 -1.71
N TYR A 142 7.97 11.35 -1.92
CA TYR A 142 6.80 11.64 -2.75
C TYR A 142 7.09 11.34 -4.22
N THR A 143 8.31 11.63 -4.68
CA THR A 143 8.76 11.29 -6.03
C THR A 143 8.87 9.78 -6.23
N ARG A 144 9.41 9.03 -5.27
CA ARG A 144 9.39 7.55 -5.32
C ARG A 144 7.98 6.99 -5.42
N TYR A 145 7.06 7.51 -4.60
CA TYR A 145 5.66 7.10 -4.62
C TYR A 145 5.01 7.29 -6.00
N HIS A 146 5.20 8.45 -6.64
CA HIS A 146 4.68 8.70 -7.99
C HIS A 146 5.34 7.79 -9.03
N ALA A 147 6.64 7.55 -8.92
CA ALA A 147 7.35 6.65 -9.83
C ALA A 147 6.82 5.22 -9.73
N GLU A 148 6.63 4.71 -8.51
CA GLU A 148 6.03 3.39 -8.28
C GLU A 148 4.63 3.30 -8.89
N LYS A 149 3.75 4.27 -8.59
CA LYS A 149 2.40 4.29 -9.16
C LYS A 149 2.42 4.38 -10.68
N THR A 150 3.38 5.10 -11.26
CA THR A 150 3.57 5.18 -12.71
C THR A 150 3.96 3.83 -13.29
N ILE A 151 4.93 3.13 -12.69
CA ILE A 151 5.37 1.80 -13.13
C ILE A 151 4.21 0.79 -13.05
N ARG A 152 3.46 0.78 -11.95
CA ARG A 152 2.27 -0.09 -11.80
C ARG A 152 1.19 0.21 -12.85
N ALA A 153 0.97 1.48 -13.17
CA ALA A 153 0.00 1.89 -14.18
C ALA A 153 0.43 1.54 -15.61
N ILE A 154 1.74 1.59 -15.91
CA ILE A 154 2.29 1.10 -17.18
C ILE A 154 2.10 -0.42 -17.30
N GLY A 155 2.29 -1.16 -16.20
CA GLY A 155 1.97 -2.57 -16.10
C GLY A 155 2.89 -3.51 -16.90
N GLY A 156 2.38 -4.73 -17.13
CA GLY A 156 3.16 -5.88 -17.65
C GLY A 156 3.78 -5.69 -19.03
N GLN A 157 3.27 -4.76 -19.86
CA GLN A 157 3.83 -4.50 -21.20
C GLN A 157 5.29 -4.02 -21.15
N ALA A 158 5.73 -3.45 -20.02
CA ALA A 158 7.13 -3.07 -19.81
C ALA A 158 8.05 -4.25 -19.45
N GLY A 159 7.51 -5.43 -19.13
CA GLY A 159 8.27 -6.61 -18.68
C GLY A 159 9.46 -6.96 -19.60
N PRO A 160 9.28 -7.13 -20.92
CA PRO A 160 10.37 -7.46 -21.83
C PRO A 160 11.55 -6.47 -21.77
N VAL A 161 11.29 -5.17 -21.91
CA VAL A 161 12.35 -4.14 -21.88
C VAL A 161 13.04 -4.06 -20.51
N LEU A 162 12.29 -4.24 -19.42
CA LEU A 162 12.86 -4.26 -18.07
C LEU A 162 13.76 -5.48 -17.84
N ARG A 163 13.39 -6.66 -18.34
CA ARG A 163 14.25 -7.86 -18.27
C ARG A 163 15.53 -7.69 -19.09
N ASP A 164 15.44 -7.09 -20.27
CA ASP A 164 16.63 -6.80 -21.09
C ASP A 164 17.57 -5.82 -20.38
N ILE A 165 17.02 -4.75 -19.79
CA ILE A 165 17.81 -3.82 -18.97
C ILE A 165 18.45 -4.52 -17.78
N ARG A 166 17.68 -5.36 -17.07
CA ARG A 166 18.15 -6.11 -15.90
C ARG A 166 19.35 -7.01 -16.22
N ARG A 167 19.34 -7.67 -17.39
CA ARG A 167 20.36 -8.63 -17.83
C ARG A 167 21.58 -7.95 -18.45
N GLU A 168 21.34 -7.08 -19.43
CA GLU A 168 22.37 -6.59 -20.34
C GLU A 168 22.47 -5.07 -20.37
N GLY A 169 21.45 -4.36 -19.87
CA GLY A 169 21.43 -2.90 -19.85
C GLY A 169 22.49 -2.23 -18.97
N PRO A 170 22.51 -0.88 -18.96
CA PRO A 170 23.46 -0.10 -18.19
C PRO A 170 23.46 -0.45 -16.71
N ALA A 171 24.64 -0.63 -16.10
CA ALA A 171 24.78 -1.10 -14.72
C ALA A 171 23.97 -0.28 -13.71
N HIS A 172 23.89 1.03 -13.90
CA HIS A 172 23.13 1.91 -13.02
C HIS A 172 21.61 1.69 -13.08
N LEU A 173 21.07 1.21 -14.21
CA LEU A 173 19.63 0.94 -14.41
C LEU A 173 19.20 -0.46 -13.96
N ARG A 174 20.12 -1.43 -13.86
CA ARG A 174 19.79 -2.84 -13.56
C ARG A 174 19.01 -3.00 -12.26
N LYS A 175 19.41 -2.30 -11.20
CA LYS A 175 18.71 -2.33 -9.90
C LYS A 175 17.30 -1.73 -9.99
N HIS A 176 17.13 -0.67 -10.79
CA HIS A 176 15.84 -0.02 -10.97
C HIS A 176 14.90 -0.90 -11.81
N ALA A 177 15.45 -1.58 -12.82
CA ALA A 177 14.70 -2.55 -13.60
C ALA A 177 14.24 -3.74 -12.74
N LEU A 178 15.08 -4.23 -11.81
CA LEU A 178 14.69 -5.26 -10.85
C LEU A 178 13.49 -4.81 -9.99
N SER A 179 13.57 -3.61 -9.40
CA SER A 179 12.46 -3.04 -8.62
C SER A 179 11.20 -2.87 -9.46
N ALA A 180 11.34 -2.39 -10.70
CA ALA A 180 10.21 -2.19 -11.60
C ALA A 180 9.53 -3.52 -11.97
N LEU A 181 10.29 -4.59 -12.26
CA LEU A 181 9.76 -5.93 -12.51
C LEU A 181 8.92 -6.43 -11.34
N ALA A 182 9.43 -6.25 -10.12
CA ALA A 182 8.70 -6.62 -8.91
C ALA A 182 7.38 -5.82 -8.76
N PHE A 183 7.37 -4.52 -9.10
CA PHE A 183 6.14 -3.71 -9.05
C PHE A 183 5.10 -4.08 -10.11
N ILE A 184 5.49 -4.50 -11.32
CA ILE A 184 4.53 -4.80 -12.40
C ILE A 184 3.95 -6.22 -12.33
N GLY A 185 4.70 -7.19 -11.81
CA GLY A 185 4.26 -8.58 -11.79
C GLY A 185 5.00 -9.46 -10.79
N GLY A 186 5.60 -8.86 -9.77
CA GLY A 186 6.17 -9.61 -8.65
C GLY A 186 7.30 -10.53 -9.05
N GLU A 187 7.37 -11.67 -8.37
CA GLU A 187 8.35 -12.70 -8.66
C GLU A 187 8.11 -13.40 -9.99
N ALA A 188 6.89 -13.39 -10.53
CA ALA A 188 6.59 -13.98 -11.83
C ALA A 188 7.32 -13.26 -12.98
N GLU A 189 7.73 -12.02 -12.78
CA GLU A 189 8.49 -11.21 -13.73
C GLU A 189 10.02 -11.40 -13.61
N LEU A 190 10.47 -12.04 -12.53
CA LEU A 190 11.88 -12.28 -12.25
C LEU A 190 12.35 -13.59 -12.90
N ASP A 191 13.60 -13.59 -13.37
CA ASP A 191 14.20 -14.82 -13.87
C ASP A 191 14.83 -15.66 -12.75
N GLU A 192 15.15 -16.91 -13.07
CA GLU A 192 15.71 -17.87 -12.13
C GLU A 192 17.04 -17.39 -11.50
N ARG A 193 17.79 -16.52 -12.18
CA ARG A 193 19.02 -15.94 -11.61
C ARG A 193 18.67 -14.93 -10.51
N ASP A 194 17.69 -14.08 -10.74
CA ASP A 194 17.21 -13.11 -9.76
C ASP A 194 16.55 -13.79 -8.56
N LEU A 195 15.73 -14.82 -8.79
CA LEU A 195 15.13 -15.60 -7.72
C LEU A 195 16.18 -16.32 -6.86
N ARG A 196 17.20 -16.94 -7.45
CA ARG A 196 18.32 -17.53 -6.68
C ARG A 196 19.13 -16.50 -5.92
N ALA A 197 19.32 -15.31 -6.48
CA ALA A 197 20.01 -14.22 -5.80
C ALA A 197 19.20 -13.73 -4.59
N LEU A 198 17.88 -13.61 -4.76
CA LEU A 198 16.91 -13.28 -3.71
C LEU A 198 16.95 -14.31 -2.58
N GLU A 199 16.80 -15.59 -2.89
CA GLU A 199 16.89 -16.69 -1.89
C GLU A 199 18.23 -16.73 -1.16
N ARG A 200 19.34 -16.49 -1.87
CA ARG A 200 20.66 -16.40 -1.27
C ARG A 200 20.76 -15.21 -0.33
N LEU A 201 20.25 -14.04 -0.73
CA LEU A 201 20.28 -12.83 0.08
C LEU A 201 19.47 -13.04 1.35
N VAL A 202 18.26 -13.56 1.24
CA VAL A 202 17.40 -13.91 2.40
C VAL A 202 18.13 -14.84 3.34
N ARG A 203 18.72 -15.94 2.85
CA ARG A 203 19.46 -16.88 3.72
C ARG A 203 20.62 -16.22 4.48
N ILE A 204 21.33 -15.28 3.84
CA ILE A 204 22.42 -14.53 4.50
C ILE A 204 21.83 -13.57 5.53
N LYS A 205 20.84 -12.77 5.12
CA LYS A 205 20.27 -11.70 5.93
C LYS A 205 19.47 -12.21 7.11
N SER A 206 18.76 -13.34 6.99
CA SER A 206 18.07 -13.97 8.11
C SER A 206 18.99 -14.35 9.27
N SER A 207 20.30 -14.54 9.05
CA SER A 207 21.25 -14.82 10.14
C SER A 207 21.77 -13.58 10.87
N GLU A 208 21.61 -12.41 10.25
CA GLU A 208 21.98 -11.09 10.77
C GLU A 208 20.73 -10.25 11.12
N ASP A 209 19.55 -10.85 11.01
CA ASP A 209 18.28 -10.16 11.15
C ASP A 209 18.12 -9.71 12.60
N THR A 210 17.58 -8.52 12.78
CA THR A 210 17.32 -7.93 14.09
C THR A 210 15.94 -7.31 14.01
N PRO A 211 15.02 -7.66 14.91
CA PRO A 211 13.68 -7.14 14.80
C PRO A 211 13.68 -5.64 15.18
N GLU A 212 13.05 -4.83 14.34
CA GLU A 212 12.65 -3.47 14.67
C GLU A 212 11.25 -3.49 15.30
N SER A 213 10.73 -2.33 15.68
CA SER A 213 9.33 -2.19 16.11
C SER A 213 8.40 -2.76 15.05
N LEU A 214 7.48 -3.62 15.49
CA LEU A 214 6.55 -4.32 14.62
C LEU A 214 5.18 -3.64 14.65
N PRO A 215 4.34 -3.79 13.60
CA PRO A 215 3.01 -3.21 13.59
C PRO A 215 2.13 -3.74 14.74
N GLU A 216 1.42 -2.82 15.38
CA GLU A 216 0.62 -3.05 16.60
C GLU A 216 -0.89 -2.82 16.38
N HIS A 217 -1.35 -2.76 15.13
CA HIS A 217 -2.77 -2.54 14.82
C HIS A 217 -3.55 -3.86 14.82
N ARG A 218 -2.96 -4.94 14.31
CA ARG A 218 -3.59 -6.28 14.30
C ARG A 218 -2.58 -7.40 14.14
N TRP A 219 -2.67 -8.41 15.00
CA TRP A 219 -1.85 -9.62 14.87
C TRP A 219 -2.48 -10.81 15.60
N LEU A 220 -2.06 -12.02 15.20
CA LEU A 220 -2.20 -13.21 16.04
C LEU A 220 -0.85 -13.51 16.70
N ALA A 221 -0.88 -14.23 17.82
CA ALA A 221 0.31 -14.79 18.44
C ALA A 221 0.12 -16.29 18.72
N VAL A 222 1.19 -17.07 18.56
CA VAL A 222 1.26 -18.51 18.87
C VAL A 222 2.61 -18.85 19.50
N PRO A 223 2.70 -19.88 20.37
CA PRO A 223 3.97 -20.31 20.93
C PRO A 223 4.96 -20.72 19.85
N GLY A 224 6.16 -20.16 19.88
CA GLY A 224 7.21 -20.41 18.89
C GLY A 224 7.62 -21.88 18.79
N ALA A 225 7.53 -22.63 19.89
CA ALA A 225 7.83 -24.06 19.92
C ALA A 225 6.77 -24.95 19.26
N ALA A 226 5.54 -24.46 19.06
CA ALA A 226 4.38 -25.25 18.60
C ALA A 226 3.67 -24.65 17.37
N TYR A 227 4.23 -23.60 16.75
CA TYR A 227 3.60 -22.84 15.67
C TYR A 227 3.30 -23.62 14.38
N GLU A 228 3.93 -24.78 14.14
CA GLU A 228 3.84 -25.49 12.84
C GLU A 228 2.38 -25.86 12.47
N GLY A 229 1.55 -26.17 13.46
CA GLY A 229 0.13 -26.49 13.24
C GLY A 229 -0.70 -25.33 12.68
N LEU A 230 -0.23 -24.08 12.85
CA LEU A 230 -0.84 -22.88 12.32
C LEU A 230 -1.07 -22.97 10.80
N PHE A 231 -0.07 -23.48 10.06
CA PHE A 231 -0.12 -23.50 8.60
C PHE A 231 -1.27 -24.37 8.09
N ASP A 232 -1.47 -25.54 8.69
CA ASP A 232 -2.55 -26.45 8.27
C ASP A 232 -3.92 -25.89 8.67
N VAL A 233 -4.04 -25.29 9.87
CA VAL A 233 -5.29 -24.71 10.36
C VAL A 233 -5.74 -23.52 9.49
N MET A 234 -4.81 -22.65 9.12
CA MET A 234 -5.07 -21.46 8.31
C MET A 234 -5.06 -21.73 6.80
N GLY A 235 -4.78 -22.96 6.36
CA GLY A 235 -4.65 -23.29 4.94
C GLY A 235 -3.53 -22.52 4.24
N LEU A 236 -2.38 -22.41 4.90
CA LEU A 236 -1.21 -21.67 4.44
C LEU A 236 -0.21 -22.60 3.76
N HIS A 237 0.06 -22.30 2.49
CA HIS A 237 0.89 -23.10 1.59
C HIS A 237 2.13 -22.32 1.14
N ASP A 238 2.98 -23.00 0.36
CA ASP A 238 4.16 -22.42 -0.30
C ASP A 238 5.07 -21.61 0.65
N ARG A 239 5.34 -22.18 1.83
CA ARG A 239 6.12 -21.53 2.88
C ARG A 239 7.51 -21.16 2.37
N ARG A 240 7.87 -19.90 2.50
CA ARG A 240 9.16 -19.36 2.09
C ARG A 240 9.84 -18.67 3.28
N PRO A 241 11.09 -19.03 3.64
CA PRO A 241 11.87 -18.28 4.61
C PRO A 241 11.98 -16.81 4.21
N CYS A 242 11.89 -15.90 5.18
CA CYS A 242 12.08 -14.47 4.99
C CYS A 242 12.72 -13.83 6.23
N THR A 243 13.33 -12.66 6.02
CA THR A 243 13.68 -11.73 7.11
C THR A 243 12.44 -10.99 7.62
N VAL A 244 12.50 -10.38 8.80
CA VAL A 244 11.44 -9.51 9.33
C VAL A 244 11.10 -8.38 8.35
N SER A 245 12.11 -7.68 7.84
CA SER A 245 11.90 -6.57 6.87
C SER A 245 11.13 -7.02 5.62
N MET A 246 11.52 -8.18 5.07
CA MET A 246 10.86 -8.80 3.92
C MET A 246 9.41 -9.16 4.23
N GLY A 247 9.17 -9.81 5.37
CA GLY A 247 7.84 -10.17 5.83
C GLY A 247 6.91 -8.97 5.92
N LEU A 248 7.34 -7.92 6.62
CA LEU A 248 6.57 -6.68 6.80
C LEU A 248 6.33 -5.95 5.47
N SER A 249 7.35 -5.85 4.61
CA SER A 249 7.18 -5.21 3.30
C SER A 249 6.19 -5.96 2.41
N ALA A 250 6.11 -7.29 2.55
CA ALA A 250 5.18 -8.10 1.78
C ALA A 250 3.71 -7.88 2.16
N MET A 251 3.44 -7.29 3.34
CA MET A 251 2.09 -6.96 3.78
C MET A 251 1.52 -5.72 3.08
N GLU A 252 2.35 -4.89 2.43
CA GLU A 252 1.90 -3.75 1.62
C GLU A 252 1.17 -4.19 0.34
N ASP A 253 1.50 -5.38 -0.18
CA ASP A 253 0.93 -6.00 -1.38
C ASP A 253 0.56 -7.47 -1.08
N ASP A 254 -0.26 -7.69 -0.06
CA ASP A 254 -0.61 -9.03 0.43
C ASP A 254 -1.75 -9.72 -0.33
N VAL A 255 -2.30 -9.09 -1.39
CA VAL A 255 -3.39 -9.62 -2.20
C VAL A 255 -2.93 -9.94 -3.62
N ALA A 256 -3.30 -11.11 -4.12
CA ALA A 256 -3.20 -11.46 -5.53
C ALA A 256 -4.53 -11.98 -6.07
N HIS A 257 -4.79 -11.73 -7.36
CA HIS A 257 -5.92 -12.30 -8.07
C HIS A 257 -5.42 -13.30 -9.10
N VAL A 258 -5.84 -14.55 -8.98
CA VAL A 258 -5.46 -15.64 -9.88
C VAL A 258 -6.70 -16.22 -10.54
N ALA A 259 -6.52 -16.89 -11.67
CA ALA A 259 -7.58 -17.61 -12.35
C ALA A 259 -7.14 -19.05 -12.63
N ASP A 260 -8.04 -20.01 -12.36
CA ASP A 260 -7.86 -21.39 -12.76
C ASP A 260 -7.93 -21.53 -14.29
N PRO A 261 -7.48 -22.65 -14.89
CA PRO A 261 -7.54 -22.87 -16.34
C PRO A 261 -8.95 -22.78 -16.95
N ASP A 262 -9.99 -22.96 -16.15
CA ASP A 262 -11.40 -22.81 -16.56
C ASP A 262 -11.92 -21.36 -16.46
N GLY A 263 -11.08 -20.43 -16.00
CA GLY A 263 -11.39 -19.01 -15.83
C GLY A 263 -11.97 -18.64 -14.47
N THR A 264 -12.13 -19.59 -13.54
CA THR A 264 -12.60 -19.31 -12.18
C THR A 264 -11.59 -18.44 -11.46
N LYS A 265 -12.02 -17.25 -11.01
CA LYS A 265 -11.17 -16.27 -10.32
C LYS A 265 -11.13 -16.52 -8.82
N HIS A 266 -9.95 -16.37 -8.24
CA HIS A 266 -9.70 -16.50 -6.81
C HIS A 266 -8.89 -15.33 -6.31
N THR A 267 -9.24 -14.84 -5.12
CA THR A 267 -8.39 -13.94 -4.35
C THR A 267 -7.54 -14.77 -3.41
N VAL A 268 -6.24 -14.49 -3.41
CA VAL A 268 -5.24 -15.21 -2.61
C VAL A 268 -4.52 -14.19 -1.76
N TYR A 269 -4.32 -14.52 -0.49
CA TYR A 269 -3.64 -13.65 0.46
C TYR A 269 -2.26 -14.21 0.80
N ARG A 270 -1.33 -13.30 1.06
CA ARG A 270 -0.03 -13.59 1.63
C ARG A 270 -0.07 -13.32 3.13
N VAL A 271 0.47 -14.24 3.91
CA VAL A 271 0.56 -14.14 5.37
C VAL A 271 2.03 -14.17 5.76
N PHE A 272 2.40 -13.28 6.68
CA PHE A 272 3.72 -13.24 7.28
C PHE A 272 3.68 -13.79 8.70
N VAL A 273 4.47 -14.83 8.97
CA VAL A 273 4.72 -15.34 10.33
C VAL A 273 6.13 -14.90 10.73
N THR A 274 6.29 -14.19 11.84
CA THR A 274 7.60 -13.70 12.28
C THR A 274 8.57 -14.85 12.61
N PRO A 275 9.89 -14.59 12.71
CA PRO A 275 10.77 -15.43 13.52
C PRO A 275 10.22 -15.62 14.93
N GLU A 276 10.78 -16.56 15.70
CA GLU A 276 10.46 -16.64 17.12
C GLU A 276 11.07 -15.42 17.84
N LEU A 277 10.22 -14.67 18.54
CA LEU A 277 10.50 -13.47 19.29
C LEU A 277 10.06 -13.70 20.74
N ASP A 278 11.03 -13.77 21.65
CA ASP A 278 10.79 -14.06 23.08
C ASP A 278 9.87 -15.28 23.33
N GLY A 279 10.06 -16.34 22.53
CA GLY A 279 9.27 -17.57 22.64
C GLY A 279 7.94 -17.56 21.88
N TRP A 280 7.58 -16.47 21.19
CA TRP A 280 6.34 -16.32 20.43
C TRP A 280 6.60 -16.10 18.94
N ARG A 281 5.65 -16.48 18.10
CA ARG A 281 5.60 -16.04 16.70
C ARG A 281 4.33 -15.23 16.50
N LEU A 282 4.50 -14.05 15.90
CA LEU A 282 3.39 -13.20 15.51
C LEU A 282 2.99 -13.52 14.07
N VAL A 283 1.70 -13.40 13.77
CA VAL A 283 1.14 -13.65 12.45
C VAL A 283 0.46 -12.37 11.97
N TYR A 284 0.97 -11.84 10.86
CA TYR A 284 0.42 -10.71 10.14
C TYR A 284 -0.32 -11.20 8.90
N ALA A 285 -1.62 -10.94 8.89
CA ALA A 285 -2.56 -11.37 7.86
C ALA A 285 -3.62 -10.25 7.69
N ASP A 286 -3.15 -9.06 7.34
CA ASP A 286 -3.92 -7.82 7.50
C ASP A 286 -5.21 -7.80 6.70
N THR A 287 -5.12 -7.97 5.38
CA THR A 287 -6.29 -7.96 4.51
C THR A 287 -7.27 -9.10 4.85
N PRO A 288 -6.85 -10.38 4.99
CA PRO A 288 -7.81 -11.45 5.27
C PRO A 288 -8.49 -11.33 6.64
N LEU A 289 -7.81 -10.80 7.67
CA LEU A 289 -8.42 -10.51 8.96
C LEU A 289 -9.32 -9.26 8.91
N TRP A 290 -8.96 -8.24 8.11
CA TRP A 290 -9.77 -7.02 7.96
C TRP A 290 -11.12 -7.31 7.31
N GLU A 291 -11.10 -8.08 6.24
CA GLU A 291 -12.30 -8.45 5.49
C GLU A 291 -13.13 -9.53 6.20
N MET A 292 -12.71 -9.95 7.42
CA MET A 292 -13.40 -10.95 8.24
C MET A 292 -13.65 -12.26 7.49
N HIS A 293 -12.71 -12.67 6.63
CA HIS A 293 -12.79 -13.98 5.96
C HIS A 293 -12.70 -15.13 6.94
N TRP A 294 -12.19 -14.88 8.15
CA TRP A 294 -12.12 -15.83 9.23
C TRP A 294 -12.97 -15.39 10.41
N ASP A 295 -13.75 -16.33 10.95
CA ASP A 295 -14.32 -16.20 12.28
C ASP A 295 -13.17 -16.32 13.29
N VAL A 296 -12.87 -15.23 13.98
CA VAL A 296 -11.70 -15.13 14.87
C VAL A 296 -11.82 -16.10 16.05
N ASP A 297 -13.02 -16.31 16.60
CA ASP A 297 -13.21 -17.18 17.75
C ASP A 297 -12.98 -18.65 17.35
N ASP A 298 -13.57 -19.11 16.24
CA ASP A 298 -13.34 -20.47 15.69
C ASP A 298 -11.87 -20.66 15.30
N LEU A 299 -11.29 -19.67 14.61
CA LEU A 299 -9.91 -19.73 14.17
C LEU A 299 -8.96 -19.86 15.37
N LEU A 300 -9.14 -19.07 16.42
CA LEU A 300 -8.33 -19.16 17.62
C LEU A 300 -8.48 -20.51 18.33
N CYS A 301 -9.69 -21.05 18.41
CA CYS A 301 -9.89 -22.39 18.97
C CYS A 301 -9.12 -23.43 18.14
N ARG A 302 -9.24 -23.41 16.81
CA ARG A 302 -8.54 -24.37 15.96
C ARG A 302 -7.02 -24.22 16.00
N ILE A 303 -6.50 -22.98 16.01
CA ILE A 303 -5.05 -22.73 16.11
C ILE A 303 -4.55 -23.20 17.48
N SER A 304 -5.23 -22.85 18.57
CA SER A 304 -4.82 -23.27 19.92
C SER A 304 -4.90 -24.79 20.11
N ALA A 305 -5.84 -25.48 19.47
CA ALA A 305 -5.88 -26.95 19.49
C ALA A 305 -4.61 -27.57 18.84
N ALA A 306 -4.05 -26.91 17.83
CA ALA A 306 -2.86 -27.37 17.11
C ALA A 306 -1.54 -26.86 17.73
N CYS A 307 -1.55 -25.68 18.34
CA CYS A 307 -0.36 -24.97 18.83
C CYS A 307 -0.30 -24.85 20.37
N GLY A 308 -1.28 -25.41 21.09
CA GLY A 308 -1.46 -25.28 22.55
C GLY A 308 -2.11 -23.96 22.97
N GLN A 309 -1.73 -22.84 22.34
CA GLN A 309 -2.28 -21.53 22.64
C GLN A 309 -2.33 -20.66 21.37
N ALA A 310 -3.33 -19.78 21.30
CA ALA A 310 -3.43 -18.76 20.27
C ALA A 310 -4.06 -17.50 20.85
N GLN A 311 -3.55 -16.33 20.45
CA GLN A 311 -4.13 -15.03 20.79
C GLN A 311 -4.44 -14.22 19.53
N PHE A 312 -5.43 -13.35 19.63
CA PHE A 312 -5.73 -12.31 18.66
C PHE A 312 -5.75 -10.96 19.35
N PHE A 313 -5.21 -9.96 18.67
CA PHE A 313 -5.14 -8.58 19.13
C PHE A 313 -5.53 -7.64 17.99
N PHE A 314 -6.35 -6.65 18.29
CA PHE A 314 -6.70 -5.58 17.36
C PHE A 314 -6.94 -4.27 18.11
N GLN A 315 -6.32 -3.21 17.60
CA GLN A 315 -6.60 -1.83 17.99
C GLN A 315 -6.61 -0.94 16.74
N ASP A 316 -7.52 0.03 16.70
CA ASP A 316 -7.49 1.05 15.65
C ASP A 316 -6.50 2.19 15.97
N ASP A 317 -6.22 3.02 14.95
CA ASP A 317 -5.25 4.13 15.04
C ASP A 317 -5.60 5.19 16.12
N HIS A 318 -6.86 5.23 16.57
CA HIS A 318 -7.33 6.17 17.59
C HIS A 318 -7.51 5.50 18.96
N SER A 319 -7.26 4.19 19.04
CA SER A 319 -7.58 3.35 20.19
C SER A 319 -9.07 3.42 20.58
N ASP A 320 -9.94 3.71 19.62
CA ASP A 320 -11.40 3.79 19.77
C ASP A 320 -12.04 2.40 19.76
N SER A 321 -11.42 1.44 19.09
CA SER A 321 -11.79 0.03 19.13
C SER A 321 -10.62 -0.81 19.60
N MET A 322 -10.85 -1.64 20.62
CA MET A 322 -9.88 -2.55 21.21
C MET A 322 -10.50 -3.94 21.34
N VAL A 323 -9.77 -4.94 20.88
CA VAL A 323 -10.15 -6.34 20.93
C VAL A 323 -8.93 -7.17 21.30
N TRP A 324 -9.11 -8.07 22.26
CA TRP A 324 -8.13 -9.13 22.50
C TRP A 324 -8.85 -10.42 22.89
N ALA A 325 -8.31 -11.54 22.45
CA ALA A 325 -8.87 -12.86 22.74
C ALA A 325 -7.76 -13.90 22.86
N VAL A 326 -7.99 -14.91 23.69
CA VAL A 326 -7.06 -16.01 23.90
C VAL A 326 -7.80 -17.33 24.03
N ALA A 327 -7.33 -18.29 23.24
CA ALA A 327 -7.76 -19.68 23.30
C ALA A 327 -6.60 -20.56 23.75
N ILE A 328 -6.91 -21.58 24.55
CA ILE A 328 -5.96 -22.55 25.09
C ILE A 328 -6.53 -23.94 24.83
N ASP A 329 -5.69 -24.83 24.26
CA ASP A 329 -6.01 -26.23 24.01
C ASP A 329 -7.37 -26.45 23.31
N GLY A 330 -7.69 -25.61 22.32
CA GLY A 330 -8.92 -25.74 21.54
C GLY A 330 -10.14 -25.02 22.09
N THR A 331 -10.01 -24.31 23.22
CA THR A 331 -11.13 -23.65 23.89
C THR A 331 -10.87 -22.18 24.09
N MET A 332 -11.84 -21.34 23.75
CA MET A 332 -11.80 -19.91 24.07
C MET A 332 -11.76 -19.72 25.59
N ARG A 333 -10.68 -19.12 26.11
CA ARG A 333 -10.46 -18.96 27.56
C ARG A 333 -10.98 -17.62 28.07
N ARG A 334 -10.72 -16.55 27.31
CA ARG A 334 -11.02 -15.17 27.69
C ARG A 334 -11.01 -14.28 26.44
N SER A 335 -11.95 -13.34 26.36
CA SER A 335 -11.91 -12.28 25.34
C SER A 335 -12.54 -11.00 25.84
N TYR A 336 -12.01 -9.88 25.33
CA TYR A 336 -12.57 -8.55 25.42
C TYR A 336 -12.87 -8.00 24.03
N TRP A 337 -14.08 -7.47 23.85
CA TRP A 337 -14.52 -6.79 22.65
C TRP A 337 -15.22 -5.48 23.03
N ARG A 338 -14.59 -4.32 22.80
CA ARG A 338 -15.11 -3.01 23.26
C ARG A 338 -16.56 -2.70 22.84
N TYR A 339 -16.98 -3.19 21.68
CA TYR A 339 -18.35 -3.03 21.16
C TYR A 339 -19.10 -4.37 21.05
N GLY A 340 -18.64 -5.39 21.76
CA GLY A 340 -19.29 -6.69 21.83
C GLY A 340 -20.46 -6.70 22.82
N GLU A 341 -21.41 -7.61 22.59
CA GLU A 341 -22.49 -7.92 23.53
C GLU A 341 -22.47 -9.42 23.85
N PRO A 342 -21.97 -9.86 25.03
CA PRO A 342 -21.25 -9.06 26.04
C PRO A 342 -19.84 -8.65 25.57
N GLN A 343 -19.27 -7.60 26.18
CA GLN A 343 -17.88 -7.17 25.92
C GLN A 343 -16.90 -8.19 26.47
N TRP A 344 -17.24 -8.75 27.63
CA TRP A 344 -16.41 -9.71 28.35
C TRP A 344 -16.94 -11.13 28.21
N LYS A 345 -16.09 -12.07 27.78
CA LYS A 345 -16.41 -13.51 27.75
C LYS A 345 -15.32 -14.31 28.46
N GLY A 346 -15.73 -15.36 29.19
CA GLY A 346 -14.83 -16.20 29.99
C GLY A 346 -14.51 -15.61 31.36
N GLU A 347 -13.90 -16.44 32.22
CA GLU A 347 -13.48 -16.04 33.58
C GLU A 347 -12.21 -15.19 33.53
N PRO A 348 -12.08 -14.12 34.34
CA PRO A 348 -10.86 -13.32 34.45
C PRO A 348 -9.62 -14.18 34.74
N MET A 349 -8.47 -13.71 34.29
CA MET A 349 -7.16 -14.32 34.59
C MET A 349 -6.50 -13.66 35.80
N ASP A 350 -5.54 -14.36 36.41
CA ASP A 350 -4.85 -13.94 37.65
C ASP A 350 -4.12 -12.58 37.57
N TRP A 351 -3.90 -12.07 36.35
CA TRP A 351 -3.21 -10.81 36.10
C TRP A 351 -4.19 -9.64 35.82
N GLU A 352 -5.49 -9.92 35.73
CA GLU A 352 -6.54 -8.93 35.53
C GLU A 352 -7.12 -8.46 36.87
N ASP A 353 -7.27 -7.15 37.06
CA ASP A 353 -7.94 -6.56 38.21
C ASP A 353 -9.45 -6.40 37.93
N ALA A 354 -10.29 -6.81 38.87
CA ALA A 354 -11.75 -6.72 38.71
C ALA A 354 -12.20 -5.26 38.53
N LEU A 355 -13.20 -5.02 37.66
CA LEU A 355 -13.71 -3.67 37.43
C LEU A 355 -14.29 -3.06 38.71
N SER A 356 -14.84 -3.89 39.60
CA SER A 356 -15.36 -3.46 40.91
C SER A 356 -14.30 -2.90 41.87
N GLU A 357 -13.02 -3.04 41.55
CA GLU A 357 -11.91 -2.47 42.32
C GLU A 357 -11.53 -1.07 41.84
N ASP A 358 -12.11 -0.59 40.73
CA ASP A 358 -11.91 0.78 40.24
C ASP A 358 -12.55 1.78 41.22
N PRO A 359 -11.81 2.80 41.70
CA PRO A 359 -12.35 3.83 42.57
C PRO A 359 -13.57 4.57 42.01
N ASP A 360 -13.73 4.62 40.68
CA ASP A 360 -14.82 5.29 39.98
C ASP A 360 -15.96 4.33 39.59
N TYR A 361 -15.90 3.05 39.98
CA TYR A 361 -16.92 2.03 39.67
C TYR A 361 -18.30 2.33 40.30
N ASP A 362 -19.34 2.38 39.47
CA ASP A 362 -20.74 2.43 39.91
C ASP A 362 -21.45 1.08 39.63
N PRO A 363 -21.86 0.31 40.66
CA PRO A 363 -22.54 -0.97 40.46
C PRO A 363 -23.91 -0.85 39.77
N GLU A 364 -24.54 0.33 39.69
CA GLU A 364 -25.80 0.52 38.98
C GLU A 364 -25.60 0.69 37.47
N ASP A 365 -24.50 1.33 37.05
CA ASP A 365 -24.23 1.68 35.65
C ASP A 365 -23.16 0.78 34.99
N ASP A 366 -22.19 0.28 35.76
CA ASP A 366 -20.99 -0.42 35.25
C ASP A 366 -21.02 -1.95 35.46
N HIS A 367 -22.12 -2.50 35.99
CA HIS A 367 -22.20 -3.93 36.27
C HIS A 367 -22.29 -4.77 34.98
N GLU A 368 -21.16 -5.35 34.59
CA GLU A 368 -21.05 -6.41 33.58
C GLU A 368 -20.36 -7.65 34.17
N PRO A 369 -20.93 -8.87 34.00
CA PRO A 369 -20.31 -10.09 34.53
C PRO A 369 -18.88 -10.28 34.01
N ASN A 370 -17.95 -10.62 34.92
CA ASN A 370 -16.54 -10.88 34.61
C ASN A 370 -15.82 -9.68 33.94
N ALA A 371 -16.31 -8.46 34.13
CA ALA A 371 -15.62 -7.26 33.68
C ALA A 371 -14.37 -6.97 34.52
N THR A 372 -13.30 -6.55 33.85
CA THR A 372 -12.02 -6.18 34.47
C THR A 372 -11.62 -4.79 34.00
N GLN A 373 -10.61 -4.20 34.65
CA GLN A 373 -10.07 -2.90 34.22
C GLN A 373 -9.26 -3.01 32.91
N GLU A 374 -9.00 -4.22 32.41
CA GLU A 374 -8.05 -4.45 31.32
C GLU A 374 -8.66 -4.39 29.91
N SER A 375 -8.95 -3.19 29.45
CA SER A 375 -9.31 -2.97 28.04
C SER A 375 -8.11 -2.83 27.10
N SER A 376 -6.88 -2.68 27.61
CA SER A 376 -5.71 -2.36 26.80
C SER A 376 -5.14 -3.58 26.09
N VAL A 377 -5.03 -3.47 24.76
CA VAL A 377 -4.43 -4.50 23.90
C VAL A 377 -2.95 -4.70 24.24
N ALA A 378 -2.19 -3.62 24.43
CA ALA A 378 -0.76 -3.70 24.75
C ALA A 378 -0.50 -4.41 26.08
N ARG A 379 -1.29 -4.10 27.12
CA ARG A 379 -1.19 -4.77 28.42
C ARG A 379 -1.58 -6.24 28.34
N ALA A 380 -2.70 -6.56 27.69
CA ALA A 380 -3.10 -7.95 27.45
C ALA A 380 -2.01 -8.72 26.68
N ALA A 381 -1.40 -8.11 25.66
CA ALA A 381 -0.31 -8.71 24.90
C ALA A 381 0.94 -8.98 25.76
N CYS A 382 1.34 -8.03 26.61
CA CYS A 382 2.45 -8.19 27.55
C CYS A 382 2.22 -9.32 28.57
N SER A 383 0.97 -9.51 29.01
CA SER A 383 0.62 -10.55 29.99
C SER A 383 0.46 -11.93 29.36
N LEU A 384 -0.06 -12.00 28.12
CA LEU A 384 -0.42 -13.26 27.46
C LEU A 384 0.66 -13.80 26.53
N SER A 385 1.45 -12.91 25.91
CA SER A 385 2.41 -13.28 24.86
C SER A 385 3.51 -12.22 24.68
N LEU A 386 3.45 -11.44 23.60
CA LEU A 386 4.41 -10.41 23.23
C LEU A 386 3.67 -9.21 22.63
N ASP A 387 4.01 -8.01 23.11
CA ASP A 387 3.57 -6.74 22.54
C ASP A 387 4.51 -6.32 21.38
N PRO A 388 4.02 -6.21 20.13
CA PRO A 388 4.78 -5.75 18.96
C PRO A 388 5.49 -4.41 19.18
N ALA A 389 4.88 -3.50 19.96
CA ALA A 389 5.42 -2.17 20.25
C ALA A 389 6.73 -2.23 21.03
N GLY A 390 6.87 -3.24 21.90
CA GLY A 390 8.03 -3.49 22.74
C GLY A 390 9.16 -4.25 22.06
N VAL A 391 8.96 -4.70 20.81
CA VAL A 391 9.98 -5.44 20.06
C VAL A 391 11.07 -4.51 19.55
N GLY A 392 12.33 -4.90 19.75
CA GLY A 392 13.49 -4.19 19.24
C GLY A 392 14.77 -5.02 19.28
N GLU A 393 15.93 -4.36 19.13
CA GLU A 393 17.25 -5.01 19.04
C GLU A 393 17.61 -5.93 20.23
N HIS A 394 16.97 -5.73 21.38
CA HIS A 394 17.18 -6.52 22.59
C HIS A 394 16.23 -7.72 22.74
N THR A 395 15.20 -7.82 21.91
CA THR A 395 14.25 -8.93 21.94
C THR A 395 14.96 -10.21 21.49
N PRO A 396 14.97 -11.28 22.29
CA PRO A 396 15.56 -12.56 21.87
C PRO A 396 14.86 -13.07 20.61
N MET A 397 15.63 -13.26 19.54
CA MET A 397 15.11 -13.77 18.27
C MET A 397 15.76 -15.09 17.87
N ARG A 398 14.96 -16.03 17.36
CA ARG A 398 15.43 -17.33 16.85
C ARG A 398 14.84 -17.67 15.49
N GLY A 399 15.70 -18.18 14.62
CA GLY A 399 15.30 -18.66 13.30
C GLY A 399 14.99 -17.52 12.33
N HIS A 400 13.99 -17.75 11.48
CA HIS A 400 13.55 -16.83 10.43
C HIS A 400 12.02 -16.78 10.39
N GLY A 401 11.50 -15.78 9.68
CA GLY A 401 10.07 -15.65 9.42
C GLY A 401 9.65 -16.45 8.20
N TRP A 402 8.35 -16.59 8.00
CA TRP A 402 7.75 -17.29 6.89
C TRP A 402 6.80 -16.38 6.13
N LEU A 403 6.94 -16.33 4.82
CA LEU A 403 5.83 -15.96 3.94
C LEU A 403 5.09 -17.22 3.52
N ALA A 404 3.77 -17.20 3.61
CA ALA A 404 2.91 -18.28 3.14
C ALA A 404 1.67 -17.72 2.44
N VAL A 405 0.96 -18.54 1.68
CA VAL A 405 -0.19 -18.11 0.87
C VAL A 405 -1.44 -18.94 1.16
N THR A 406 -2.62 -18.33 1.09
CA THR A 406 -3.90 -18.99 1.46
C THR A 406 -4.45 -19.95 0.39
N ARG A 407 -3.65 -20.31 -0.62
CA ARG A 407 -4.05 -21.23 -1.69
C ARG A 407 -2.88 -22.07 -2.15
N GLU A 408 -3.07 -23.37 -2.20
CA GLU A 408 -2.06 -24.33 -2.64
C GLU A 408 -1.60 -24.10 -4.08
N ALA A 409 -0.30 -24.30 -4.32
CA ALA A 409 0.35 -24.30 -5.63
C ALA A 409 0.25 -22.97 -6.41
N VAL A 410 -0.06 -21.86 -5.73
CA VAL A 410 0.00 -20.52 -6.30
C VAL A 410 1.40 -19.92 -6.18
N GLY A 411 2.10 -20.22 -5.08
CA GLY A 411 3.39 -19.63 -4.76
C GLY A 411 3.33 -18.11 -4.54
N HIS A 412 4.51 -17.49 -4.50
CA HIS A 412 4.67 -16.05 -4.26
C HIS A 412 4.72 -15.20 -5.54
N GLY A 413 4.72 -15.86 -6.71
CA GLY A 413 4.81 -15.26 -8.04
C GLY A 413 3.80 -14.14 -8.31
N PRO A 414 2.49 -14.36 -8.09
CA PRO A 414 1.45 -13.42 -8.50
C PRO A 414 1.35 -12.12 -7.72
N PHE A 415 2.00 -12.01 -6.56
CA PHE A 415 1.92 -10.80 -5.74
C PHE A 415 2.95 -9.79 -6.22
N THR A 416 2.49 -8.59 -6.54
CA THR A 416 3.34 -7.46 -6.91
C THR A 416 4.05 -6.85 -5.70
N GLY A 417 4.96 -5.91 -5.95
CA GLY A 417 5.66 -5.16 -4.90
C GLY A 417 7.12 -5.59 -4.75
N ALA A 418 8.00 -4.61 -4.56
CA ALA A 418 9.40 -4.86 -4.29
C ALA A 418 9.60 -5.21 -2.81
N LEU A 419 10.05 -6.43 -2.53
CA LEU A 419 10.33 -6.89 -1.16
C LEU A 419 11.62 -6.25 -0.63
N ARG A 420 11.57 -5.74 0.60
CA ARG A 420 12.72 -5.17 1.33
C ARG A 420 13.46 -6.28 2.07
N ILE A 421 14.79 -6.37 2.00
CA ILE A 421 15.57 -7.46 2.63
C ILE A 421 16.79 -6.92 3.35
#